data_AF-A0A7Y7CHE1-F1
#
_entry.id   AF-A0A7Y7CHE1-F1
#
_cell.length_a   1.000
_cell.length_b   1.000
_cell.length_c   1.000
_cell.angle_alpha   90.00
_cell.angle_beta   90.00
_cell.angle_gamma   90.00
#
_symmetry.space_group_name_H-M   'P 1'
#
loop_
_entity.id
_entity.type
_entity.pdbx_description
1 polymer ?
#
loop_
_entity_poly.entity_id
_entity_poly.type
_entity_poly.pdbx_seq_one_letter_code
_entity_poly.pdbx_strand_id
1 'polypeptide(L)'
;MQFSIQMEDRINALRLKLEARLQKEDLPPVKRLNDLNLLIQVRQMSINKPDKLIYKETKELISVYCETVEAGKFGYDKINLNKILSYLNPFELDQQIALLSYTKRILTKYQYFSEADELEKVLKKKRFNSLFKDINVKKITLIILTYPSLGLKQLILTLIVFYLTLCAGLTESSFGVLIFEKQELVENNLLNHLINVLALIFQLDSEIGVHPISWFGYLLAAIAKSIFIIFIINYLIQQLSKHLDLEK
;
A
#
# COMPACT_ATOMS: atom_id res chain seq x y z
N MET A 1 43.50 -10.62 -10.82
CA MET A 1 43.04 -10.22 -12.16
C MET A 1 42.68 -11.41 -13.05
N GLN A 2 43.52 -12.45 -13.17
CA GLN A 2 43.15 -13.65 -13.97
C GLN A 2 41.90 -14.40 -13.47
N PHE A 3 41.72 -14.48 -12.14
CA PHE A 3 40.56 -15.17 -11.55
C PHE A 3 39.22 -14.47 -11.83
N SER A 4 39.19 -13.13 -11.88
CA SER A 4 37.97 -12.38 -12.18
C SER A 4 37.56 -12.53 -13.64
N ILE A 5 38.53 -12.57 -14.55
CA ILE A 5 38.29 -12.78 -15.99
C ILE A 5 37.72 -14.19 -16.24
N GLN A 6 38.33 -15.23 -15.65
CA GLN A 6 37.84 -16.61 -15.80
C GLN A 6 36.43 -16.82 -15.22
N MET A 7 36.08 -16.11 -14.15
CA MET A 7 34.74 -16.17 -13.55
C MET A 7 33.70 -15.51 -14.47
N GLU A 8 34.04 -14.36 -15.06
CA GLU A 8 33.15 -13.62 -15.97
C GLU A 8 32.89 -14.39 -17.26
N ASP A 9 33.90 -15.05 -17.83
CA ASP A 9 33.74 -15.93 -18.99
C ASP A 9 32.80 -17.10 -18.70
N ARG A 10 32.88 -17.69 -17.51
CA ARG A 10 31.98 -18.77 -17.07
C ARG A 10 30.54 -18.29 -16.90
N ILE A 11 30.34 -17.11 -16.33
CA ILE A 11 29.03 -16.47 -16.16
C ILE A 11 28.41 -16.20 -17.54
N ASN A 12 29.20 -15.65 -18.48
CA ASN A 12 28.75 -15.36 -19.84
C ASN A 12 28.41 -16.63 -20.62
N ALA A 13 29.22 -17.68 -20.53
CA ALA A 13 28.94 -18.97 -21.17
C ALA A 13 27.65 -19.61 -20.62
N LEU A 14 27.45 -19.57 -19.30
CA LEU A 14 26.23 -20.06 -18.66
C LEU A 14 24.99 -19.28 -19.12
N ARG A 15 25.11 -17.95 -19.19
CA ARG A 15 24.05 -17.06 -19.68
C ARG A 15 23.63 -17.41 -21.10
N LEU A 16 24.58 -17.49 -22.04
CA LEU A 16 24.29 -17.84 -23.44
C LEU A 16 23.62 -19.21 -23.56
N LYS A 17 24.07 -20.18 -22.75
CA LYS A 17 23.46 -21.53 -22.69
C LYS A 17 22.03 -21.51 -22.15
N LEU A 18 21.70 -20.61 -21.22
CA LEU A 18 20.34 -20.45 -20.70
C LEU A 18 19.43 -19.75 -21.72
N GLU A 19 19.91 -18.67 -22.35
CA GLU A 19 19.19 -17.95 -23.41
C GLU A 19 18.84 -18.89 -24.58
N ALA A 20 19.78 -19.70 -25.04
CA ALA A 20 19.53 -20.70 -26.10
C ALA A 20 18.51 -21.78 -25.71
N ARG A 21 18.41 -22.12 -24.42
CA ARG A 21 17.41 -23.09 -23.93
C ARG A 21 16.01 -22.48 -23.87
N LEU A 22 15.92 -21.22 -23.46
CA LEU A 22 14.65 -20.49 -23.37
C LEU A 22 14.03 -20.17 -24.74
N GLN A 23 14.83 -20.16 -25.81
CA GLN A 23 14.33 -20.01 -27.19
C GLN A 23 13.67 -21.27 -27.76
N LYS A 24 13.75 -22.42 -27.06
CA LYS A 24 13.09 -23.66 -27.52
C LYS A 24 11.59 -23.58 -27.24
N GLU A 25 10.76 -23.71 -28.27
CA GLU A 25 9.30 -23.61 -28.16
C GLU A 25 8.71 -24.71 -27.26
N ASP A 26 9.24 -25.94 -27.30
CA ASP A 26 8.72 -27.09 -26.55
C ASP A 26 9.29 -27.23 -25.13
N LEU A 27 9.77 -26.15 -24.51
CA LEU A 27 10.34 -26.24 -23.16
C LEU A 27 9.21 -26.41 -22.12
N PRO A 28 9.21 -27.48 -21.30
CA PRO A 28 8.18 -27.67 -20.28
C PRO A 28 8.12 -26.47 -19.32
N PRO A 29 6.92 -26.01 -18.89
CA PRO A 29 6.77 -24.81 -18.07
C PRO A 29 7.64 -24.78 -16.81
N VAL A 30 7.75 -25.92 -16.11
CA VAL A 30 8.60 -26.06 -14.91
C VAL A 30 10.09 -25.86 -15.24
N LYS A 31 10.54 -26.39 -16.38
CA LYS A 31 11.93 -26.24 -16.82
C LYS A 31 12.20 -24.81 -17.27
N ARG A 32 11.25 -24.19 -17.95
CA ARG A 32 11.29 -22.76 -18.32
C ARG A 32 11.40 -21.85 -17.10
N LEU A 33 10.59 -22.13 -16.07
CA LEU A 33 10.63 -21.39 -14.79
C LEU A 33 12.02 -21.46 -14.13
N ASN A 34 12.60 -22.67 -14.07
CA ASN A 34 13.92 -22.88 -13.48
C ASN A 34 15.03 -22.18 -14.29
N ASP A 35 14.99 -22.28 -15.62
CA ASP A 35 15.97 -21.63 -16.50
C ASP A 35 15.85 -20.09 -16.45
N LEU A 36 14.64 -19.53 -16.33
CA LEU A 36 14.43 -18.09 -16.09
C LEU A 36 14.97 -17.63 -14.74
N ASN A 37 14.71 -18.39 -13.67
CA ASN A 37 15.21 -18.06 -12.33
C ASN A 37 16.75 -18.05 -12.30
N LEU A 38 17.37 -19.07 -12.91
CA LEU A 38 18.83 -19.12 -13.05
C LEU A 38 19.36 -17.96 -13.89
N LEU A 39 18.69 -17.61 -15.00
CA LEU A 39 19.10 -16.50 -15.85
C LEU A 39 19.10 -15.16 -15.09
N ILE A 40 18.05 -14.90 -14.30
CA ILE A 40 17.94 -13.71 -13.46
C ILE A 40 19.07 -13.67 -12.43
N GLN A 41 19.34 -14.79 -11.74
CA GLN A 41 20.42 -14.88 -10.75
C GLN A 41 21.80 -14.61 -11.39
N VAL A 42 22.06 -15.22 -12.55
CA VAL A 42 23.31 -15.04 -13.30
C VAL A 42 23.49 -13.58 -13.73
N ARG A 43 22.41 -12.92 -14.20
CA ARG A 43 22.44 -11.50 -14.56
C ARG A 43 22.59 -10.58 -13.35
N GLN A 44 22.07 -10.94 -12.18
CA GLN A 44 22.27 -10.20 -10.93
C GLN A 44 23.71 -10.28 -10.42
N MET A 45 24.43 -11.35 -10.76
CA MET A 45 25.86 -11.53 -10.44
C MET A 45 26.80 -10.83 -11.43
N SER A 46 26.31 -10.47 -12.62
CA SER A 46 27.09 -9.75 -13.64
C SER A 46 27.43 -8.32 -13.18
N ILE A 47 28.64 -7.87 -13.50
CA ILE A 47 29.13 -6.51 -13.22
C ILE A 47 28.30 -5.49 -14.00
N ASN A 48 27.95 -5.81 -15.25
CA ASN A 48 27.03 -5.05 -16.07
C ASN A 48 25.62 -5.61 -15.89
N LYS A 49 24.80 -4.96 -15.07
CA LYS A 49 23.40 -5.31 -14.81
C LYS A 49 22.48 -4.53 -15.76
N PRO A 50 22.00 -5.12 -16.86
CA PRO A 50 20.98 -4.46 -17.66
C PRO A 50 19.63 -4.54 -16.94
N ASP A 51 19.32 -3.56 -16.09
CA ASP A 51 18.09 -3.52 -15.28
C ASP A 51 16.81 -3.75 -16.09
N LYS A 52 16.75 -3.21 -17.32
CA LYS A 52 15.61 -3.39 -18.23
C LYS A 52 15.38 -4.86 -18.64
N LEU A 53 16.45 -5.62 -18.83
CA LEU A 53 16.39 -7.03 -19.21
C LEU A 53 15.93 -7.88 -18.02
N ILE A 54 16.52 -7.67 -16.84
CA ILE A 54 16.14 -8.38 -15.61
C ILE A 54 14.67 -8.10 -15.25
N TYR A 55 14.22 -6.86 -15.45
CA TYR A 55 12.82 -6.47 -15.25
C TYR A 55 11.86 -7.23 -16.19
N LYS A 56 12.20 -7.33 -17.48
CA LYS A 56 11.40 -8.08 -18.46
C LYS A 56 11.34 -9.58 -18.10
N GLU A 57 12.49 -10.16 -17.78
CA GLU A 57 12.60 -11.58 -17.41
C GLU A 57 11.85 -11.89 -16.12
N THR A 58 11.83 -10.96 -15.16
CA THR A 58 11.05 -11.12 -13.92
C THR A 58 9.55 -11.14 -14.18
N LYS A 59 9.05 -10.32 -15.11
CA LYS A 59 7.63 -10.40 -15.55
C LYS A 59 7.32 -11.76 -16.15
N GLU A 60 8.19 -12.24 -17.03
CA GLU A 60 8.04 -13.55 -17.67
C GLU A 60 8.06 -14.68 -16.63
N LEU A 61 9.01 -14.62 -15.69
CA LEU A 61 9.12 -15.57 -14.59
C LEU A 61 7.83 -15.64 -13.76
N ILE A 62 7.23 -14.49 -13.44
CA ILE A 62 5.98 -14.43 -12.65
C ILE A 62 4.82 -15.04 -13.43
N SER A 63 4.72 -14.76 -14.73
CA SER A 63 3.68 -15.34 -15.59
C SER A 63 3.80 -16.87 -15.67
N VAL A 64 5.01 -17.37 -15.98
CA VAL A 64 5.28 -18.81 -16.07
C VAL A 64 5.09 -19.48 -14.71
N TYR A 65 5.44 -18.81 -13.60
CA TYR A 65 5.19 -19.35 -12.27
C TYR A 65 3.71 -19.59 -12.02
N CYS A 66 2.85 -18.61 -12.30
CA CYS A 66 1.40 -18.76 -12.10
C CYS A 66 0.83 -19.87 -12.99
N GLU A 67 1.26 -19.93 -14.25
CA GLU A 67 0.88 -21.00 -15.19
C GLU A 67 1.30 -22.39 -14.70
N THR A 68 2.52 -22.53 -14.16
CA THR A 68 2.99 -23.82 -13.62
C THR A 68 2.22 -24.29 -12.40
N VAL A 69 1.74 -23.34 -11.58
CA VAL A 69 0.95 -23.63 -10.38
C VAL A 69 -0.45 -24.07 -10.80
N GLU A 70 -1.08 -23.38 -11.76
CA GLU A 70 -2.39 -23.73 -12.32
C GLU A 70 -2.38 -25.10 -13.02
N ALA A 71 -1.32 -25.40 -13.78
CA ALA A 71 -1.15 -26.70 -14.45
C ALA A 71 -0.75 -27.85 -13.49
N GLY A 72 -0.49 -27.54 -12.21
CA GLY A 72 -0.10 -28.51 -11.20
C GLY A 72 -1.20 -29.52 -10.88
N LYS A 73 -0.81 -30.72 -10.42
CA LYS A 73 -1.77 -31.69 -9.86
C LYS A 73 -2.11 -31.32 -8.41
N PHE A 74 -3.19 -31.90 -7.89
CA PHE A 74 -3.69 -31.75 -6.50
C PHE A 74 -2.60 -31.44 -5.47
N GLY A 75 -2.75 -30.33 -4.73
CA GLY A 75 -1.83 -29.91 -3.66
C GLY A 75 -0.86 -28.78 -4.03
N TYR A 76 -0.84 -28.34 -5.29
CA TYR A 76 -0.09 -27.17 -5.76
C TYR A 76 -0.95 -25.92 -5.95
N ASP A 77 -2.22 -25.92 -5.49
CA ASP A 77 -3.22 -24.89 -5.82
C ASP A 77 -2.99 -23.52 -5.17
N LYS A 78 -1.90 -23.34 -4.42
CA LYS A 78 -1.60 -22.10 -3.69
C LYS A 78 -0.35 -21.41 -4.22
N ILE A 79 -0.53 -20.16 -4.61
CA ILE A 79 0.57 -19.28 -4.99
C ILE A 79 1.39 -18.93 -3.74
N ASN A 80 2.71 -19.08 -3.80
CA ASN A 80 3.60 -18.61 -2.74
C ASN A 80 3.94 -17.13 -2.97
N LEU A 81 3.18 -16.23 -2.35
CA LEU A 81 3.40 -14.78 -2.46
C LEU A 81 4.78 -14.35 -1.94
N ASN A 82 5.29 -14.98 -0.87
CA ASN A 82 6.63 -14.64 -0.34
C ASN A 82 7.73 -14.91 -1.38
N LYS A 83 7.57 -15.97 -2.17
CA LYS A 83 8.46 -16.29 -3.28
C LYS A 83 8.38 -15.24 -4.39
N ILE A 84 7.17 -14.75 -4.71
CA ILE A 84 7.02 -13.68 -5.70
C ILE A 84 7.67 -12.39 -5.17
N LEU A 85 7.41 -12.01 -3.92
CA LEU A 85 7.95 -10.81 -3.30
C LEU A 85 9.49 -10.82 -3.24
N SER A 86 10.11 -11.99 -3.02
CA SER A 86 11.58 -12.09 -3.01
C SER A 86 12.20 -11.79 -4.37
N TYR A 87 11.53 -12.12 -5.48
CA TYR A 87 11.98 -11.73 -6.82
C TYR A 87 11.88 -10.23 -7.09
N LEU A 88 11.00 -9.53 -6.39
CA LEU A 88 10.78 -8.09 -6.56
C LEU A 88 11.73 -7.24 -5.70
N ASN A 89 12.20 -7.76 -4.57
CA ASN A 89 13.05 -7.03 -3.63
C ASN A 89 14.31 -6.38 -4.23
N PRO A 90 15.00 -6.96 -5.23
CA PRO A 90 16.21 -6.36 -5.80
C PRO A 90 15.97 -5.08 -6.63
N PHE A 91 14.72 -4.79 -7.01
CA PHE A 91 14.39 -3.65 -7.88
C PHE A 91 14.21 -2.35 -7.10
N GLU A 92 14.34 -1.21 -7.77
CA GLU A 92 14.02 0.10 -7.21
C GLU A 92 12.52 0.24 -6.91
N LEU A 93 12.16 1.12 -5.97
CA LEU A 93 10.78 1.24 -5.47
C LEU A 93 9.73 1.40 -6.58
N ASP A 94 10.00 2.23 -7.60
CA ASP A 94 9.06 2.47 -8.70
C ASP A 94 8.91 1.24 -9.60
N GLN A 95 10.00 0.52 -9.82
CA GLN A 95 10.00 -0.76 -10.54
C GLN A 95 9.26 -1.83 -9.73
N GLN A 96 9.44 -1.88 -8.41
CA GLN A 96 8.70 -2.76 -7.51
C GLN A 96 7.19 -2.50 -7.59
N ILE A 97 6.75 -1.23 -7.54
CA ILE A 97 5.33 -0.87 -7.67
C ILE A 97 4.76 -1.32 -9.01
N ALA A 98 5.51 -1.11 -10.10
CA ALA A 98 5.10 -1.53 -11.44
C ALA A 98 5.02 -3.06 -11.58
N LEU A 99 5.99 -3.79 -11.00
CA LEU A 99 5.98 -5.26 -11.00
C LEU A 99 4.87 -5.81 -10.11
N LEU A 100 4.63 -5.26 -8.92
CA LEU A 100 3.52 -5.65 -8.06
C LEU A 100 2.17 -5.43 -8.76
N SER A 101 2.00 -4.31 -9.45
CA SER A 101 0.77 -4.04 -10.23
C SER A 101 0.60 -5.05 -11.37
N TYR A 102 1.70 -5.42 -12.04
CA TYR A 102 1.69 -6.48 -13.05
C TYR A 102 1.34 -7.84 -12.45
N THR A 103 1.96 -8.23 -11.35
CA THR A 103 1.70 -9.48 -10.63
C THR A 103 0.25 -9.58 -10.21
N LYS A 104 -0.33 -8.51 -9.64
CA LYS A 104 -1.76 -8.49 -9.27
C LYS A 104 -2.64 -8.86 -10.46
N ARG A 105 -2.41 -8.21 -11.60
CA ARG A 105 -3.16 -8.48 -12.83
C ARG A 105 -3.01 -9.92 -13.31
N ILE A 106 -1.81 -10.51 -13.17
CA ILE A 106 -1.58 -11.91 -13.52
C ILE A 106 -2.33 -12.83 -12.55
N LEU A 107 -2.27 -12.61 -11.24
CA LEU A 107 -3.00 -13.39 -10.25
C LEU A 107 -4.51 -13.36 -10.49
N THR A 108 -5.07 -12.17 -10.75
CA THR A 108 -6.49 -12.02 -11.11
C THR A 108 -6.84 -12.75 -12.41
N LYS A 109 -5.96 -12.71 -13.43
CA LYS A 109 -6.18 -13.44 -14.69
C LYS A 109 -6.30 -14.95 -14.45
N TYR A 110 -5.51 -15.49 -13.53
CA TYR A 110 -5.51 -16.90 -13.14
C TYR A 110 -6.44 -17.21 -11.95
N GLN A 111 -7.38 -16.30 -11.63
CA GLN A 111 -8.40 -16.48 -10.58
C GLN A 111 -7.86 -16.67 -9.14
N TYR A 112 -6.60 -16.28 -8.89
CA TYR A 112 -6.00 -16.24 -7.54
C TYR A 112 -6.39 -14.96 -6.80
N PHE A 113 -7.68 -14.78 -6.54
CA PHE A 113 -8.24 -13.54 -5.97
C PHE A 113 -7.74 -13.26 -4.55
N SER A 114 -7.67 -14.29 -3.69
CA SER A 114 -7.17 -14.14 -2.32
C SER A 114 -5.73 -13.62 -2.29
N GLU A 115 -4.86 -14.17 -3.13
CA GLU A 115 -3.48 -13.73 -3.22
C GLU A 115 -3.35 -12.36 -3.88
N ALA A 116 -4.21 -12.02 -4.84
CA ALA A 116 -4.27 -10.68 -5.43
C ALA A 116 -4.65 -9.62 -4.38
N ASP A 117 -5.56 -9.93 -3.46
CA ASP A 117 -5.97 -9.04 -2.36
C ASP A 117 -4.87 -8.84 -1.31
N GLU A 118 -4.14 -9.91 -0.98
CA GLU A 118 -2.94 -9.80 -0.14
C GLU A 118 -1.88 -8.93 -0.80
N LEU A 119 -1.66 -9.11 -2.11
CA LEU A 119 -0.71 -8.30 -2.87
C LEU A 119 -1.12 -6.82 -2.94
N GLU A 120 -2.42 -6.52 -3.02
CA GLU A 120 -2.94 -5.15 -3.00
C GLU A 120 -2.56 -4.42 -1.70
N LYS A 121 -2.55 -5.10 -0.55
CA LYS A 121 -2.10 -4.52 0.72
C LYS A 121 -0.62 -4.13 0.66
N VAL A 122 0.22 -4.98 0.06
CA VAL A 122 1.65 -4.70 -0.15
C VAL A 122 1.85 -3.54 -1.12
N LEU A 123 1.10 -3.52 -2.21
CA LEU A 123 1.12 -2.47 -3.23
C LEU A 123 0.74 -1.11 -2.64
N LYS A 124 -0.35 -1.04 -1.85
CA LYS A 124 -0.77 0.18 -1.14
C LYS A 124 0.34 0.70 -0.22
N LYS A 125 0.97 -0.17 0.56
CA LYS A 125 2.10 0.20 1.43
C LYS A 125 3.29 0.74 0.63
N LYS A 126 3.65 0.11 -0.49
CA LYS A 126 4.76 0.55 -1.34
C LYS A 126 4.46 1.89 -2.03
N ARG A 127 3.24 2.09 -2.53
CA ARG A 127 2.76 3.37 -3.09
C ARG A 127 2.75 4.48 -2.03
N PHE A 128 2.35 4.17 -0.81
CA PHE A 128 2.44 5.12 0.29
C PHE A 128 3.89 5.49 0.59
N ASN A 129 4.80 4.51 0.64
CA ASN A 129 6.22 4.76 0.85
C ASN A 129 6.85 5.60 -0.28
N SER A 130 6.38 5.50 -1.53
CA SER A 130 6.92 6.32 -2.62
C SER A 130 6.55 7.80 -2.50
N LEU A 131 5.51 8.15 -1.74
CA LEU A 131 5.17 9.55 -1.45
C LEU A 131 6.24 10.25 -0.58
N PHE A 132 7.07 9.47 0.14
CA PHE A 132 8.17 10.02 0.93
C PHE A 132 9.44 10.28 0.12
N LYS A 133 9.52 9.78 -1.13
CA LYS A 133 10.59 10.21 -2.05
C LYS A 133 10.27 11.63 -2.52
N ASP A 134 11.23 12.55 -2.40
CA ASP A 134 11.14 13.96 -2.84
C ASP A 134 9.89 14.67 -2.30
N ILE A 135 9.85 14.86 -0.97
CA ILE A 135 8.71 15.44 -0.24
C ILE A 135 8.46 16.87 -0.74
N ASN A 136 7.18 17.17 -1.02
CA ASN A 136 6.69 18.51 -1.30
C ASN A 136 5.30 18.69 -0.69
N VAL A 137 4.78 19.92 -0.68
CA VAL A 137 3.49 20.26 -0.04
C VAL A 137 2.35 19.39 -0.56
N LYS A 138 2.27 19.16 -1.88
CA LYS A 138 1.23 18.29 -2.48
C LYS A 138 1.32 16.86 -1.97
N LYS A 139 2.53 16.30 -1.85
CA LYS A 139 2.78 14.96 -1.32
C LYS A 139 2.46 14.88 0.17
N ILE A 140 2.74 15.91 0.96
CA ILE A 140 2.36 15.96 2.39
C ILE A 140 0.84 15.84 2.53
N THR A 141 0.06 16.60 1.76
CA THR A 141 -1.40 16.50 1.75
C THR A 141 -1.85 15.10 1.35
N LEU A 142 -1.25 14.51 0.30
CA LEU A 142 -1.55 13.14 -0.12
C LEU A 142 -1.21 12.11 0.96
N ILE A 143 -0.11 12.27 1.69
CA ILE A 143 0.28 11.40 2.81
C ILE A 143 -0.81 11.44 3.89
N ILE A 144 -1.23 12.64 4.31
CA ILE A 144 -2.26 12.82 5.34
C ILE A 144 -3.58 12.17 4.92
N LEU A 145 -4.00 12.35 3.66
CA LEU A 145 -5.24 11.79 3.15
C LEU A 145 -5.17 10.28 2.93
N THR A 146 -4.00 9.74 2.58
CA THR A 146 -3.83 8.30 2.27
C THR A 146 -3.57 7.47 3.52
N TYR A 147 -2.93 8.05 4.55
CA TYR A 147 -2.54 7.31 5.77
C TYR A 147 -3.68 6.54 6.46
N PRO A 148 -4.90 7.10 6.63
CA PRO A 148 -6.03 6.39 7.26
C PRO A 148 -6.47 5.16 6.48
N SER A 149 -6.27 5.14 5.15
CA SER A 149 -6.70 4.05 4.27
C SER A 149 -5.83 2.80 4.36
N LEU A 150 -4.69 2.87 5.06
CA LEU A 150 -3.76 1.76 5.20
C LEU A 150 -4.26 0.66 6.15
N GLY A 151 -5.19 1.00 7.05
CA GLY A 151 -5.78 0.05 7.97
C GLY A 151 -6.46 0.70 9.17
N LEU A 152 -7.20 -0.11 9.95
CA LEU A 152 -7.97 0.35 11.11
C LEU A 152 -7.08 1.04 12.16
N LYS A 153 -5.86 0.51 12.40
CA LYS A 153 -4.92 1.11 13.35
C LYS A 153 -4.51 2.54 12.93
N GLN A 154 -4.24 2.74 11.64
CA GLN A 154 -3.86 4.03 11.08
C GLN A 154 -5.04 5.01 11.07
N LEU A 155 -6.25 4.53 10.79
CA LEU A 155 -7.48 5.33 10.90
C LEU A 155 -7.67 5.83 12.34
N ILE A 156 -7.62 4.94 13.34
CA ILE A 156 -7.76 5.31 14.75
C ILE A 156 -6.68 6.32 15.14
N LEU A 157 -5.42 6.10 14.77
CA LEU A 157 -4.34 7.04 15.07
C LEU A 157 -4.59 8.41 14.43
N THR A 158 -5.09 8.45 13.19
CA THR A 158 -5.42 9.71 12.52
C THR A 158 -6.52 10.45 13.25
N LEU A 159 -7.58 9.75 13.68
CA LEU A 159 -8.67 10.33 14.44
C LEU A 159 -8.19 10.87 15.80
N ILE A 160 -7.26 10.19 16.47
CA ILE A 160 -6.66 10.66 17.72
C ILE A 160 -5.84 11.93 17.48
N VAL A 161 -4.94 11.94 16.49
CA VAL A 161 -4.14 13.14 16.16
C VAL A 161 -5.05 14.31 15.80
N PHE A 162 -6.07 14.04 15.00
CA PHE A 162 -7.06 15.03 14.61
C PHE A 162 -7.85 15.59 15.81
N TYR A 163 -8.28 14.73 16.73
CA TYR A 163 -8.90 15.15 17.99
C TYR A 163 -7.95 16.05 18.81
N LEU A 164 -6.68 15.64 18.97
CA LEU A 164 -5.69 16.44 19.69
C LEU A 164 -5.45 17.81 19.03
N THR A 165 -5.48 17.90 17.70
CA THR A 165 -5.37 19.20 17.00
C THR A 165 -6.57 20.10 17.26
N LEU A 166 -7.79 19.54 17.37
CA LEU A 166 -8.97 20.33 17.77
C LEU A 166 -8.84 20.78 19.23
N CYS A 167 -8.36 19.91 20.12
CA CYS A 167 -8.12 20.26 21.52
C CYS A 167 -7.11 21.40 21.68
N ALA A 168 -6.07 21.45 20.86
CA ALA A 168 -5.09 22.54 20.88
C ALA A 168 -5.69 23.91 20.52
N GLY A 169 -6.80 23.92 19.75
CA GLY A 169 -7.53 25.14 19.39
C GLY A 169 -8.64 25.54 20.39
N LEU A 170 -8.93 24.68 21.37
CA LEU A 170 -9.88 24.96 22.46
C LEU A 170 -9.21 25.83 23.50
N THR A 171 -9.89 26.90 23.89
CA THR A 171 -9.47 27.72 25.02
C THR A 171 -10.70 28.29 25.71
N GLU A 172 -10.58 28.53 27.01
CA GLU A 172 -11.58 29.23 27.83
C GLU A 172 -11.55 30.75 27.60
N SER A 173 -10.60 31.26 26.80
CA SER A 173 -10.44 32.68 26.52
C SER A 173 -11.14 33.11 25.23
N SER A 174 -11.58 34.38 25.17
CA SER A 174 -12.19 35.00 24.00
C SER A 174 -11.25 35.13 22.79
N PHE A 175 -9.95 34.88 22.97
CA PHE A 175 -8.96 34.83 21.89
C PHE A 175 -8.89 33.46 21.20
N GLY A 176 -9.73 32.52 21.62
CA GLY A 176 -9.81 31.19 21.07
C GLY A 176 -10.33 31.07 19.65
N VAL A 177 -10.01 29.94 19.05
CA VAL A 177 -10.63 29.50 17.80
C VAL A 177 -11.97 28.80 18.12
N LEU A 178 -11.99 28.05 19.23
CA LEU A 178 -13.16 27.34 19.76
C LEU A 178 -13.26 27.62 21.28
N ILE A 179 -14.46 27.94 21.77
CA ILE A 179 -14.78 28.02 23.20
C ILE A 179 -15.34 26.68 23.66
N PHE A 180 -14.92 26.22 24.83
CA PHE A 180 -15.49 25.07 25.52
C PHE A 180 -16.39 25.56 26.66
N GLU A 181 -17.71 25.43 26.50
CA GLU A 181 -18.69 25.59 27.57
C GLU A 181 -18.99 24.21 28.14
N LYS A 182 -18.46 23.91 29.33
CA LYS A 182 -18.59 22.57 29.91
C LYS A 182 -20.07 22.22 30.10
N GLN A 183 -20.56 21.30 29.28
CA GLN A 183 -21.82 20.63 29.50
C GLN A 183 -21.54 19.19 29.91
N GLU A 184 -22.09 18.80 31.05
CA GLU A 184 -21.89 17.47 31.64
C GLU A 184 -22.89 16.48 31.04
N LEU A 185 -22.48 15.88 29.92
CA LEU A 185 -23.20 14.77 29.27
C LEU A 185 -22.88 13.43 29.95
N VAL A 186 -21.68 13.30 30.53
CA VAL A 186 -21.20 12.08 31.20
C VAL A 186 -20.29 12.46 32.39
N GLU A 187 -20.31 11.66 33.47
CA GLU A 187 -19.49 11.85 34.68
C GLU A 187 -17.97 11.85 34.41
N ASN A 188 -17.52 11.13 33.38
CA ASN A 188 -16.10 11.08 33.03
C ASN A 188 -15.70 12.33 32.24
N ASN A 189 -14.88 13.20 32.83
CA ASN A 189 -14.44 14.46 32.22
C ASN A 189 -13.81 14.30 30.82
N LEU A 190 -13.01 13.25 30.59
CA LEU A 190 -12.34 13.02 29.30
C LEU A 190 -13.37 12.58 28.25
N LEU A 191 -14.24 11.65 28.62
CA LEU A 191 -15.29 11.15 27.72
C LEU A 191 -16.32 12.25 27.42
N ASN A 192 -16.63 13.08 28.41
CA ASN A 192 -17.46 14.27 28.26
C ASN A 192 -16.86 15.28 27.28
N HIS A 193 -15.56 15.59 27.43
CA HIS A 193 -14.85 16.46 26.49
C HIS A 193 -14.85 15.88 25.07
N LEU A 194 -14.62 14.58 24.92
CA LEU A 194 -14.66 13.90 23.63
C LEU A 194 -16.03 13.98 22.97
N ILE A 195 -17.12 13.72 23.72
CA ILE A 195 -18.49 13.83 23.19
C ILE A 195 -18.79 15.26 22.75
N ASN A 196 -18.42 16.26 23.55
CA ASN A 196 -18.64 17.67 23.20
C ASN A 196 -17.89 18.08 21.92
N VAL A 197 -16.64 17.65 21.74
CA VAL A 197 -15.88 17.88 20.50
C VAL A 197 -16.50 17.15 19.30
N LEU A 198 -16.99 15.91 19.48
CA LEU A 198 -17.71 15.19 18.43
C LEU A 198 -19.04 15.87 18.09
N ALA A 199 -19.77 16.35 19.09
CA ALA A 199 -21.03 17.05 18.90
C ALA A 199 -20.87 18.30 18.01
N LEU A 200 -19.75 19.03 18.14
CA LEU A 200 -19.40 20.12 17.22
C LEU A 200 -19.27 19.64 15.75
N ILE A 201 -18.58 18.53 15.53
CA ILE A 201 -18.35 17.98 14.17
C ILE A 201 -19.67 17.56 13.52
N PHE A 202 -20.55 16.94 14.30
CA PHE A 202 -21.83 16.41 13.81
C PHE A 202 -22.98 17.41 13.83
N GLN A 203 -22.82 18.55 14.50
CA GLN A 203 -23.90 19.50 14.78
C GLN A 203 -25.10 18.79 15.43
N LEU A 204 -24.85 18.06 16.52
CA LEU A 204 -25.93 17.46 17.30
C LEU A 204 -26.68 18.60 18.01
N ASP A 205 -27.95 18.82 17.63
CA ASP A 205 -28.77 19.99 18.03
C ASP A 205 -29.01 20.13 19.54
N SER A 206 -28.79 19.08 20.33
CA SER A 206 -28.97 19.12 21.78
C SER A 206 -27.68 19.60 22.43
N GLU A 207 -27.56 20.91 22.63
CA GLU A 207 -26.61 21.53 23.57
C GLU A 207 -25.15 21.07 23.30
N ILE A 208 -24.46 21.76 22.40
CA ILE A 208 -23.06 21.46 22.09
C ILE A 208 -22.19 22.31 23.01
N GLY A 209 -21.45 21.71 23.95
CA GLY A 209 -20.53 22.44 24.83
C GLY A 209 -19.27 23.01 24.14
N VAL A 210 -19.23 23.06 22.81
CA VAL A 210 -18.12 23.63 22.04
C VAL A 210 -18.66 24.50 20.93
N HIS A 211 -18.23 25.76 20.89
CA HIS A 211 -18.68 26.72 19.89
C HIS A 211 -17.51 27.43 19.20
N PRO A 212 -17.56 27.59 17.86
CA PRO A 212 -16.63 28.46 17.16
C PRO A 212 -16.96 29.93 17.47
N ILE A 213 -15.94 30.68 17.91
CA ILE A 213 -16.06 32.09 18.30
C ILE A 213 -15.61 33.05 17.18
N SER A 214 -14.81 32.54 16.24
CA SER A 214 -14.24 33.32 15.14
C SER A 214 -14.59 32.70 13.79
N TRP A 215 -14.55 33.51 12.72
CA TRP A 215 -14.71 33.01 11.35
C TRP A 215 -13.74 31.87 11.03
N PHE A 216 -12.53 31.92 11.60
CA PHE A 216 -11.53 30.86 11.46
C PHE A 216 -11.96 29.58 12.18
N GLY A 217 -12.62 29.69 13.33
CA GLY A 217 -13.24 28.55 14.03
C GLY A 217 -14.35 27.89 13.22
N TYR A 218 -15.23 28.68 12.59
CA TYR A 218 -16.24 28.15 11.67
C TYR A 218 -15.60 27.42 10.49
N LEU A 219 -14.55 27.99 9.90
CA LEU A 219 -13.79 27.35 8.82
C LEU A 219 -13.14 26.04 9.27
N LEU A 220 -12.50 26.04 10.44
CA LEU A 220 -11.87 24.85 11.02
C LEU A 220 -12.90 23.75 11.29
N ALA A 221 -14.06 24.09 11.87
CA ALA A 221 -15.16 23.16 12.11
C ALA A 221 -15.72 22.58 10.80
N ALA A 222 -15.86 23.40 9.75
CA ALA A 222 -16.29 22.95 8.44
C ALA A 222 -15.28 21.97 7.80
N ILE A 223 -13.98 22.32 7.80
CA ILE A 223 -12.90 21.43 7.34
C ILE A 223 -12.90 20.13 8.14
N ALA A 224 -13.07 20.23 9.46
CA ALA A 224 -13.09 19.10 10.36
C ALA A 224 -14.23 18.12 10.02
N LYS A 225 -15.43 18.65 9.82
CA LYS A 225 -16.61 17.90 9.36
C LYS A 225 -16.36 17.23 8.01
N SER A 226 -15.81 17.96 7.04
CA SER A 226 -15.48 17.39 5.72
C SER A 226 -14.46 16.25 5.82
N ILE A 227 -13.37 16.43 6.55
CA ILE A 227 -12.33 15.39 6.74
C ILE A 227 -12.93 14.15 7.40
N PHE A 228 -13.70 14.35 8.46
CA PHE A 228 -14.34 13.27 9.20
C PHE A 228 -15.29 12.46 8.30
N ILE A 229 -16.16 13.15 7.54
CA ILE A 229 -17.05 12.52 6.56
C ILE A 229 -16.25 11.74 5.52
N ILE A 230 -15.20 12.33 4.94
CA ILE A 230 -14.36 11.66 3.94
C ILE A 230 -13.74 10.39 4.52
N PHE A 231 -13.18 10.43 5.74
CA PHE A 231 -12.54 9.27 6.35
C PHE A 231 -13.54 8.17 6.71
N ILE A 232 -14.67 8.52 7.32
CA ILE A 232 -15.69 7.54 7.68
C ILE A 232 -16.34 6.94 6.43
N ILE A 233 -16.74 7.75 5.45
CA ILE A 233 -17.34 7.26 4.22
C ILE A 233 -16.35 6.38 3.46
N ASN A 234 -15.09 6.81 3.31
CA ASN A 234 -14.09 5.98 2.63
C ASN A 234 -13.86 4.65 3.35
N TYR A 235 -13.82 4.66 4.68
CA TYR A 235 -13.71 3.43 5.46
C TYR A 235 -14.94 2.53 5.32
N LEU A 236 -16.15 3.10 5.41
CA LEU A 236 -17.41 2.37 5.25
C LEU A 236 -17.52 1.76 3.86
N ILE A 237 -17.22 2.51 2.80
CA ILE A 237 -17.16 1.99 1.42
C ILE A 237 -16.17 0.85 1.35
N GLN A 238 -14.96 1.02 1.89
CA GLN A 238 -13.94 -0.04 1.85
C GLN A 238 -14.37 -1.31 2.60
N GLN A 239 -15.13 -1.20 3.69
CA GLN A 239 -15.65 -2.36 4.41
C GLN A 239 -16.86 -2.98 3.72
N LEU A 240 -17.78 -2.17 3.18
CA LEU A 240 -18.92 -2.64 2.41
C LEU A 240 -18.46 -3.39 1.16
N SER A 241 -17.50 -2.86 0.41
CA SER A 241 -16.93 -3.53 -0.77
C SER A 241 -16.33 -4.89 -0.45
N LYS A 242 -15.71 -5.05 0.74
CA LYS A 242 -15.17 -6.34 1.20
C LYS A 242 -16.22 -7.35 1.64
N HIS A 243 -17.40 -6.90 2.08
CA HIS A 243 -18.47 -7.78 2.55
C HIS A 243 -19.50 -8.11 1.47
N LEU A 244 -19.62 -7.26 0.46
CA LEU A 244 -20.60 -7.42 -0.61
C LEU A 244 -20.04 -8.11 -1.86
N ASP A 245 -18.78 -8.57 -1.85
CA ASP A 245 -18.09 -9.14 -3.03
C ASP A 245 -18.28 -8.29 -4.30
N LEU A 246 -18.38 -6.95 -4.14
CA LEU A 246 -18.65 -6.02 -5.25
C LEU A 246 -17.42 -5.76 -6.13
N GLU A 247 -16.28 -6.37 -5.81
CA GLU A 247 -15.13 -6.50 -6.70
C GLU A 247 -15.04 -7.95 -7.21
N LYS A 248 -15.98 -8.35 -8.07
CA LYS A 248 -15.78 -9.43 -9.05
C LYS A 248 -15.39 -8.83 -10.39
#